data_AF-A0A645AAV4-F1
#
_entry.id   AF-A0A645AAV4-F1
#
_cell.length_a   1.000
_cell.length_b   1.000
_cell.length_c   1.000
_cell.angle_alpha   90.00
_cell.angle_beta   90.00
_cell.angle_gamma   90.00
#
_symmetry.space_group_name_H-M   'P 1'
#
loop_
_entity.id
_entity.type
_entity.pdbx_description
1 polymer ?
#
loop_
_entity_poly.entity_id
_entity_poly.type
_entity_poly.pdbx_seq_one_letter_code
_entity_poly.pdbx_strand_id
1 'polypeptide(L)'
;MPAWMKWQKQFLPERFERFARVMFNKQDADAGIEALKNWYAKIGAPVTLSEGQIPEIDIPMLVDKLFAVAGMWGATQLYTKDMIRTVLQNAL
;
A
#
# COMPACT_ATOMS: atom_id res chain seq x y z
N MET A 1 -1.58 2.35 -2.98
CA MET A 1 -0.09 2.39 -3.08
C MET A 1 0.60 2.64 -1.74
N PRO A 2 0.34 3.73 -0.99
CA PRO A 2 1.12 4.04 0.23
C PRO A 2 1.12 2.91 1.27
N ALA A 3 -0.04 2.28 1.51
CA ALA A 3 -0.15 1.13 2.42
C ALA A 3 0.68 -0.09 1.98
N TRP A 4 0.73 -0.38 0.67
CA TRP A 4 1.60 -1.44 0.13
C TRP A 4 3.08 -1.07 0.29
N MET A 5 3.45 0.20 0.07
CA MET A 5 4.83 0.66 0.29
C MET A 5 5.26 0.51 1.75
N LYS A 6 4.36 0.79 2.71
CA LYS A 6 4.60 0.53 4.14
C LYS A 6 4.90 -0.94 4.44
N TRP A 7 4.24 -1.86 3.72
CA TRP A 7 4.53 -3.29 3.83
C TRP A 7 5.77 -3.72 3.05
N GLN A 8 6.08 -3.12 1.90
CA GLN A 8 7.21 -3.55 1.07
C GLN A 8 8.56 -3.04 1.61
N LYS A 9 8.57 -1.88 2.27
CA LYS A 9 9.81 -1.26 2.76
C LYS A 9 10.57 -2.12 3.78
N GLN A 10 9.90 -3.00 4.53
CA GLN A 10 10.55 -3.94 5.45
C GLN A 10 11.45 -4.96 4.73
N PHE A 11 11.22 -5.21 3.44
CA PHE A 11 12.05 -6.12 2.64
C PHE A 11 13.06 -5.38 1.75
N LEU A 12 12.78 -4.13 1.36
CA LEU A 12 13.59 -3.35 0.42
C LEU A 12 13.75 -1.87 0.86
N PRO A 13 14.27 -1.59 2.08
CA PRO A 13 14.24 -0.26 2.67
C PRO A 13 14.99 0.79 1.82
N GLU A 14 16.17 0.45 1.31
CA GLU A 14 17.01 1.35 0.51
C GLU A 14 16.30 1.89 -0.74
N ARG A 15 15.41 1.09 -1.35
CA ARG A 15 14.62 1.53 -2.52
C ARG A 15 13.65 2.65 -2.15
N PHE A 16 13.04 2.55 -0.97
CA PHE A 16 12.07 3.55 -0.49
C PHE A 16 12.75 4.78 0.09
N GLU A 17 13.93 4.66 0.71
CA GLU A 17 14.76 5.81 1.08
C GLU A 17 15.23 6.58 -0.15
N ARG A 18 15.69 5.88 -1.20
CA ARG A 18 16.04 6.52 -2.47
C ARG A 18 14.83 7.24 -3.09
N PHE A 19 13.66 6.60 -3.09
CA PHE A 19 12.41 7.20 -3.55
C PHE A 19 12.09 8.49 -2.77
N ALA A 20 12.16 8.44 -1.44
CA ALA A 20 11.92 9.57 -0.56
C ALA A 20 12.86 10.74 -0.88
N ARG A 21 14.15 10.46 -1.09
CA ARG A 21 15.17 11.46 -1.39
C ARG A 21 14.97 12.09 -2.75
N VAL A 22 14.77 11.26 -3.78
CA VAL A 22 14.71 11.73 -5.18
C VAL A 22 13.40 12.45 -5.47
N MET A 23 12.27 11.95 -4.96
CA MET A 23 10.95 12.50 -5.31
C MET A 23 10.49 13.62 -4.37
N PHE A 24 10.92 13.58 -3.09
CA PHE A 24 10.39 14.46 -2.05
C PHE A 24 11.45 15.18 -1.22
N ASN A 25 12.74 14.99 -1.53
CA ASN A 25 13.86 15.52 -0.74
C ASN A 25 13.76 15.14 0.76
N LYS A 26 13.32 13.90 1.04
CA LYS A 26 13.23 13.31 2.38
C LYS A 26 14.29 12.22 2.56
N GLN A 27 14.82 12.05 3.77
CA GLN A 27 15.87 11.04 4.03
C GLN A 27 15.32 9.69 4.49
N ASP A 28 14.12 9.67 5.05
CA ASP A 28 13.47 8.49 5.61
C ASP A 28 12.37 7.97 4.66
N ALA A 29 12.27 6.63 4.55
CA ALA A 29 11.27 5.96 3.74
C ALA A 29 9.84 6.31 4.17
N ASP A 30 9.57 6.42 5.47
CA ASP A 30 8.23 6.77 5.97
C ASP A 30 7.84 8.19 5.59
N ALA A 31 8.75 9.15 5.74
CA ALA A 31 8.56 10.52 5.33
C ALA A 31 8.29 10.65 3.83
N GLY A 32 8.94 9.82 2.99
CA GLY A 32 8.66 9.74 1.55
C GLY A 32 7.27 9.16 1.23
N ILE A 33 6.88 8.09 1.91
CA ILE A 33 5.57 7.45 1.74
C ILE A 33 4.43 8.39 2.18
N GLU A 34 4.60 9.08 3.32
CA GLU A 34 3.64 10.08 3.79
C GLU A 34 3.60 11.32 2.88
N ALA A 35 4.73 11.76 2.32
CA ALA A 35 4.73 12.82 1.32
C ALA A 35 3.94 12.44 0.06
N LEU A 36 4.07 11.19 -0.42
CA LEU A 36 3.25 10.68 -1.52
C LEU A 36 1.76 10.63 -1.15
N LYS A 37 1.41 10.16 0.06
CA LYS A 37 0.03 10.13 0.55
C LYS A 37 -0.57 11.55 0.57
N ASN A 38 0.16 12.51 1.13
CA ASN A 38 -0.28 13.92 1.17
C ASN A 38 -0.41 14.52 -0.24
N TRP A 39 0.44 14.13 -1.18
CA TRP A 39 0.32 14.57 -2.56
C TRP A 39 -0.95 14.02 -3.23
N TYR A 40 -1.31 12.75 -3.02
CA TYR A 40 -2.59 12.20 -3.50
C TYR A 40 -3.79 12.98 -2.94
N ALA A 41 -3.80 13.24 -1.63
CA ALA A 41 -4.86 14.03 -1.01
C ALA A 41 -4.93 15.44 -1.61
N LYS A 42 -3.78 16.09 -1.86
CA LYS A 42 -3.70 17.43 -2.47
C LYS A 42 -4.31 17.48 -3.88
N ILE A 43 -4.20 16.41 -4.66
CA ILE A 43 -4.78 16.34 -6.02
C ILE A 43 -6.21 15.78 -6.02
N GLY A 44 -6.81 15.55 -4.85
CA GLY A 44 -8.18 15.05 -4.71
C GLY A 44 -8.34 13.55 -4.91
N ALA A 45 -7.25 12.78 -4.87
CA ALA A 45 -7.31 11.32 -4.88
C ALA A 45 -7.51 10.78 -3.45
N PRO A 46 -8.45 9.83 -3.23
CA PRO A 46 -8.66 9.24 -1.91
C PRO A 46 -7.43 8.46 -1.46
N VAL A 47 -7.09 8.57 -0.17
CA VAL A 47 -5.89 7.98 0.43
C VAL A 47 -6.20 6.90 1.48
N THR A 48 -7.47 6.68 1.79
CA THR A 48 -7.96 5.57 2.62
C THR A 48 -9.05 4.80 1.88
N LEU A 49 -9.32 3.57 2.32
CA LEU A 49 -10.44 2.78 1.83
C LEU A 49 -11.79 3.46 2.12
N SER A 50 -11.91 4.09 3.29
CA SER A 50 -13.13 4.79 3.70
C SER A 50 -13.45 6.00 2.80
N GLU A 51 -12.44 6.78 2.42
CA GLU A 51 -12.60 7.88 1.44
C GLU A 51 -13.04 7.37 0.06
N GLY A 52 -12.66 6.13 -0.29
CA GLY A 52 -13.11 5.40 -1.47
C GLY A 52 -14.45 4.68 -1.30
N GLN A 53 -15.17 4.88 -0.19
CA GLN A 53 -16.43 4.20 0.15
C GLN A 53 -16.31 2.68 0.28
N ILE A 54 -15.15 2.19 0.71
CA ILE A 54 -14.89 0.77 0.96
C ILE A 54 -14.82 0.56 2.49
N PRO A 55 -15.87 0.00 3.11
CA PRO A 55 -15.90 -0.22 4.54
C PRO A 55 -15.01 -1.39 4.96
N GLU A 56 -14.54 -1.37 6.21
CA GLU A 56 -13.67 -2.41 6.77
C GLU A 56 -14.29 -3.82 6.71
N ILE A 57 -15.63 -3.92 6.82
CA ILE A 57 -16.39 -5.16 6.72
C ILE A 57 -16.16 -5.90 5.39
N ASP A 58 -15.73 -5.19 4.33
CA ASP A 58 -15.47 -5.77 3.01
C ASP A 58 -14.07 -6.38 2.89
N ILE A 59 -13.16 -6.14 3.82
CA ILE A 59 -11.77 -6.62 3.77
C ILE A 59 -11.68 -8.14 3.55
N PRO A 60 -12.41 -9.01 4.29
CA PRO A 60 -12.32 -10.45 4.08
C PRO A 60 -12.63 -10.87 2.63
N MET A 61 -13.68 -10.29 2.04
CA MET A 61 -14.07 -10.54 0.66
C MET A 61 -13.03 -10.01 -0.34
N LEU A 62 -12.45 -8.84 -0.08
CA LEU A 62 -11.38 -8.27 -0.92
C LEU A 62 -10.11 -9.11 -0.89
N VAL A 63 -9.73 -9.65 0.29
CA VAL A 63 -8.56 -10.55 0.43
C VAL A 63 -8.73 -11.77 -0.47
N ASP A 64 -9.91 -12.39 -0.47
CA ASP A 64 -10.18 -13.58 -1.29
C ASP A 64 -10.14 -13.27 -2.79
N LYS A 65 -10.76 -12.17 -3.21
CA LYS A 65 -10.73 -11.73 -4.63
C LYS A 65 -9.33 -11.41 -5.10
N LEU A 66 -8.56 -10.65 -4.31
CA LEU A 66 -7.19 -10.27 -4.67
C LEU A 66 -6.23 -11.47 -4.67
N PHE A 67 -6.43 -12.44 -3.77
CA PHE A 67 -5.65 -13.68 -3.78
C PHE A 67 -5.93 -14.53 -5.03
N ALA A 68 -7.19 -14.59 -5.48
CA ALA A 68 -7.52 -15.23 -6.76
C ALA A 68 -6.83 -14.53 -7.94
N VAL A 69 -6.79 -13.18 -7.94
CA VAL A 69 -6.02 -12.42 -8.93
C VAL A 69 -4.54 -12.76 -8.86
N ALA A 70 -3.92 -12.79 -7.68
CA ALA A 70 -2.53 -13.22 -7.53
C ALA A 70 -2.29 -14.63 -8.10
N GLY A 71 -3.26 -15.55 -7.96
CA GLY A 71 -3.25 -16.88 -8.58
C GLY A 71 -3.16 -16.83 -10.09
N MET A 72 -3.99 -16.00 -10.74
CA MET A 72 -3.97 -15.83 -12.19
C MET A 72 -2.62 -15.34 -12.72
N TRP A 73 -1.89 -14.55 -11.92
CA TRP A 73 -0.56 -14.03 -12.27
C TRP A 73 0.61 -14.86 -11.72
N GLY A 74 0.35 -16.04 -11.13
CA GLY A 74 1.40 -16.90 -10.56
C GLY A 74 2.15 -16.29 -9.37
N ALA A 75 1.55 -15.34 -8.67
CA ALA A 75 2.20 -14.51 -7.66
C ALA A 75 1.74 -14.80 -6.21
N THR A 76 1.06 -15.92 -5.97
CA THR A 76 0.48 -16.28 -4.66
C THR A 76 1.49 -16.50 -3.55
N GLN A 77 2.74 -16.83 -3.89
CA GLN A 77 3.83 -16.93 -2.92
C GLN A 77 4.24 -15.55 -2.37
N LEU A 78 4.14 -14.50 -3.19
CA LEU A 78 4.46 -13.13 -2.80
C LEU A 78 3.25 -12.41 -2.20
N TYR A 79 2.08 -12.57 -2.81
CA TYR A 79 0.83 -11.95 -2.39
C TYR A 79 -0.06 -12.97 -1.66
N THR A 80 0.37 -13.34 -0.46
CA THR A 80 -0.41 -14.23 0.42
C THR A 80 -1.66 -13.52 0.95
N LYS A 81 -2.67 -14.28 1.41
CA LYS A 81 -3.86 -13.69 2.03
C LYS A 81 -3.54 -12.79 3.22
N ASP A 82 -2.58 -13.19 4.05
CA ASP A 82 -2.19 -12.42 5.23
C ASP A 82 -1.47 -11.11 4.86
N MET A 83 -0.61 -11.17 3.85
CA MET A 83 0.03 -9.99 3.28
C MET A 83 -1.01 -9.02 2.71
N ILE A 84 -1.95 -9.51 1.89
CA ILE A 84 -3.02 -8.69 1.30
C ILE A 84 -3.85 -8.05 2.41
N ARG A 85 -4.26 -8.83 3.42
CA ARG A 85 -5.00 -8.33 4.58
C ARG A 85 -4.25 -7.20 5.28
N THR A 86 -2.96 -7.41 5.54
CA THR A 86 -2.10 -6.40 6.20
C THR A 86 -2.05 -5.10 5.41
N VAL A 87 -1.91 -5.19 4.08
CA VAL A 87 -1.90 -4.01 3.21
C VAL A 87 -3.24 -3.28 3.21
N LEU A 88 -4.37 -4.01 3.17
CA LEU A 88 -5.70 -3.41 3.24
C LEU A 88 -5.96 -2.74 4.60
N GLN A 89 -5.54 -3.36 5.70
CA GLN A 89 -5.66 -2.79 7.05
C GLN A 89 -4.80 -1.53 7.22
N ASN A 90 -3.62 -1.48 6.62
CA ASN A 90 -2.77 -0.28 6.58
C ASN A 90 -3.39 0.88 5.75
N ALA A 91 -4.47 0.60 5.01
CA ALA A 91 -5.19 1.57 4.17
C ALA A 91 -6.54 2.00 4.75
N LEU A 92 -6.90 1.55 5.96
CA LEU A 92 -8.08 2.01 6.68
C LEU A 92 -7.93 3.47 7.12
#